data_AF-A0A9E5WPT3-F1
#
_entry.id   AF-A0A9E5WPT3-F1
#
_cell.length_a   1.000
_cell.length_b   1.000
_cell.length_c   1.000
_cell.angle_alpha   90.00
_cell.angle_beta   90.00
_cell.angle_gamma   90.00
#
_symmetry.space_group_name_H-M   'P 1'
#
loop_
_entity.id
_entity.type
_entity.pdbx_description
1 polymer ?
#
loop_
_entity_poly.entity_id
_entity_poly.type
_entity_poly.pdbx_seq_one_letter_code
_entity_poly.pdbx_strand_id
1 'polypeptide(L)'
;MSDSSTEHDAARPSGDQREWCWVLVGSRRGRVWYMRRLRRSVGRATNVEFDGLSVLEREERRGDVVGFFHTHPSSPAAPSQRDVDTMRAWVSAFGKPLLCVIEGVDGLAGYRFDDDRSKGVRLPLVEKFPRGVVIGVEDDAR
;
A
#
# COMPACT_ATOMS: atom_id res chain seq x y z
N MET A 1 -4.82 -28.09 -8.43
CA MET A 1 -3.89 -27.09 -7.88
C MET A 1 -3.33 -26.33 -9.06
N SER A 2 -3.89 -25.17 -9.36
CA SER A 2 -3.42 -24.32 -10.45
C SER A 2 -2.84 -23.06 -9.83
N ASP A 3 -1.51 -23.04 -9.74
CA ASP A 3 -0.74 -21.86 -9.41
C ASP A 3 -0.70 -20.97 -10.65
N SER A 4 -1.40 -19.84 -10.61
CA SER A 4 -1.36 -18.80 -11.64
C SER A 4 -1.20 -17.45 -10.94
N SER A 5 -0.21 -17.36 -10.07
CA SER A 5 0.14 -16.15 -9.32
C SER A 5 1.17 -15.30 -10.08
N THR A 6 0.91 -15.00 -11.36
CA THR A 6 1.76 -14.09 -12.14
C THR A 6 0.89 -13.01 -12.77
N GLU A 7 0.28 -12.15 -11.94
CA GLU A 7 -0.14 -10.84 -12.43
C GLU A 7 1.11 -10.01 -12.67
N HIS A 8 1.49 -9.93 -13.93
CA HIS A 8 2.63 -9.16 -14.39
C HIS A 8 2.51 -7.71 -13.94
N ASP A 9 3.65 -7.22 -13.43
CA ASP A 9 3.94 -5.83 -13.11
C ASP A 9 4.02 -5.00 -14.39
N ALA A 10 2.96 -5.01 -15.19
CA ALA A 10 2.90 -4.37 -16.49
C ALA A 10 3.07 -2.85 -16.28
N ALA A 11 4.03 -2.27 -16.99
CA ALA A 11 4.30 -0.85 -16.96
C ALA A 11 3.01 -0.06 -17.26
N ARG A 12 2.79 1.03 -16.50
CA ARG A 12 1.64 1.91 -16.71
C ARG A 12 1.72 2.52 -18.12
N PRO A 13 0.63 2.53 -18.89
CA PRO A 13 0.60 3.25 -20.16
C PRO A 13 0.89 4.74 -19.93
N SER A 14 1.68 5.35 -20.82
CA SER A 14 1.93 6.80 -20.79
C SER A 14 0.62 7.57 -20.94
N GLY A 15 0.35 8.51 -20.04
CA GLY A 15 -0.86 9.36 -20.07
C GLY A 15 -2.09 8.80 -19.34
N ASP A 16 -1.99 7.66 -18.66
CA ASP A 16 -3.09 7.13 -17.85
C ASP A 16 -3.34 7.99 -16.59
N GLN A 17 -4.52 8.60 -16.50
CA GLN A 17 -4.95 9.41 -15.36
C GLN A 17 -5.65 8.61 -14.26
N ARG A 18 -5.73 7.28 -14.39
CA ARG A 18 -6.32 6.43 -13.37
C ARG A 18 -5.39 6.24 -12.18
N GLU A 19 -5.99 6.08 -11.00
CA GLU A 19 -5.28 5.68 -9.79
C GLU A 19 -5.21 4.16 -9.77
N TRP A 20 -4.00 3.62 -9.67
CA TRP A 20 -3.79 2.19 -9.58
C TRP A 20 -3.51 1.84 -8.13
N CYS A 21 -4.04 0.72 -7.65
CA CYS A 21 -3.90 0.29 -6.27
C CYS A 21 -3.46 -1.18 -6.20
N TRP A 22 -2.69 -1.50 -5.16
CA TRP A 22 -2.25 -2.85 -4.86
C TRP A 22 -2.29 -3.14 -3.37
N VAL A 23 -2.58 -4.39 -3.04
CA VAL A 23 -2.31 -4.93 -1.71
C VAL A 23 -0.81 -5.18 -1.56
N LEU A 24 -0.24 -4.70 -0.45
CA LEU A 24 1.12 -5.01 -0.02
C LEU A 24 1.07 -6.19 0.95
N VAL A 25 1.87 -7.21 0.64
CA VAL A 25 2.03 -8.39 1.50
C VAL A 25 3.49 -8.56 1.89
N GLY A 26 3.75 -9.02 3.10
CA GLY A 26 5.10 -9.20 3.60
C GLY A 26 5.17 -9.16 5.12
N SER A 27 6.21 -8.53 5.65
CA SER A 27 6.43 -8.47 7.10
C SER A 27 7.12 -7.17 7.51
N ARG A 28 6.84 -6.72 8.73
CA ARG A 28 7.64 -5.73 9.44
C ARG A 28 8.58 -6.44 10.41
N ARG A 29 9.88 -6.16 10.34
CA ARG A 29 10.91 -6.67 11.27
C ARG A 29 11.63 -5.48 11.90
N GLY A 30 11.30 -5.19 13.15
CA GLY A 30 11.74 -3.96 13.81
C GLY A 30 11.29 -2.73 13.01
N ARG A 31 12.25 -1.97 12.49
CA ARG A 31 12.03 -0.72 11.74
C ARG A 31 11.88 -0.92 10.24
N VAL A 32 12.06 -2.15 9.74
CA VAL A 32 12.07 -2.43 8.30
C VAL A 32 10.78 -3.12 7.88
N TRP A 33 10.12 -2.54 6.89
CA TRP A 33 8.98 -3.10 6.18
C TRP A 33 9.49 -3.74 4.89
N TYR A 34 9.36 -5.06 4.77
CA TYR A 34 9.69 -5.78 3.54
C TYR A 34 8.42 -6.31 2.90
N MET A 35 8.12 -5.85 1.68
CA MET A 35 6.80 -5.99 1.09
C MET A 35 6.87 -6.32 -0.39
N ARG A 36 5.80 -6.91 -0.92
CA ARG A 36 5.58 -7.14 -2.35
C ARG A 36 4.16 -6.74 -2.74
N ARG A 37 4.00 -6.12 -3.90
CA ARG A 37 2.69 -5.90 -4.53
C ARG A 37 2.11 -7.23 -5.00
N LEU A 38 0.87 -7.55 -4.61
CA LEU A 38 0.26 -8.85 -4.91
C LEU A 38 -0.85 -8.79 -5.97
N ARG A 39 -1.86 -7.94 -5.77
CA ARG A 39 -3.03 -7.85 -6.65
C ARG A 39 -3.17 -6.42 -7.12
N ARG A 40 -3.46 -6.23 -8.41
CA ARG A 40 -3.69 -4.91 -8.98
C ARG A 40 -5.18 -4.64 -9.08
N SER A 41 -5.65 -3.54 -8.51
CA SER A 41 -6.93 -2.93 -8.86
C SER A 41 -6.71 -1.60 -9.58
N VAL A 42 -7.68 -1.22 -10.41
CA VAL A 42 -7.69 0.05 -11.13
C VAL A 42 -8.90 0.84 -10.65
N GLY A 43 -8.66 2.08 -10.24
CA GLY A 43 -9.68 3.02 -9.80
C GLY A 43 -9.67 4.32 -10.58
N ARG A 44 -10.70 5.13 -10.39
CA ARG A 44 -10.69 6.56 -10.72
C ARG A 44 -10.32 7.33 -9.45
N ALA A 45 -9.78 8.54 -9.59
CA ALA A 45 -9.74 9.49 -8.48
C ALA A 45 -11.15 9.53 -7.88
N THR A 46 -11.28 9.09 -6.62
CA THR A 46 -12.53 8.89 -5.83
C THR A 46 -13.20 7.51 -5.76
N ASN A 47 -12.81 6.52 -6.56
CA ASN A 47 -13.39 5.17 -6.47
C ASN A 47 -12.41 4.10 -6.98
N VAL A 48 -11.84 3.32 -6.07
CA VAL A 48 -11.00 2.16 -6.40
C VAL A 48 -11.89 0.92 -6.34
N GLU A 49 -11.98 0.16 -7.44
CA GLU A 49 -12.59 -1.17 -7.43
C GLU A 49 -11.68 -2.11 -6.62
N PHE A 50 -11.88 -2.15 -5.30
CA PHE A 50 -11.05 -2.91 -4.37
C PHE A 50 -11.83 -4.10 -3.81
N ASP A 51 -11.34 -5.32 -4.05
CA ASP A 51 -11.91 -6.55 -3.49
C ASP A 51 -11.51 -6.71 -2.01
N GLY A 52 -12.19 -5.97 -1.13
CA GLY A 52 -11.92 -5.96 0.30
C GLY A 52 -12.11 -7.33 0.97
N LEU A 53 -13.05 -8.14 0.50
CA LEU A 53 -13.31 -9.47 1.04
C LEU A 53 -12.10 -10.38 0.87
N SER A 54 -11.50 -10.41 -0.33
CA SER A 54 -10.31 -11.25 -0.57
C SER A 54 -9.09 -10.85 0.28
N VAL A 55 -9.02 -9.58 0.68
CA VAL A 55 -7.94 -9.05 1.51
C VAL A 55 -8.16 -9.41 2.98
N LEU A 56 -9.39 -9.30 3.48
CA LEU A 56 -9.78 -9.80 4.80
C LEU A 56 -9.51 -11.30 4.92
N GLU A 57 -10.02 -12.11 3.99
CA GLU A 57 -9.81 -13.57 3.98
C GLU A 57 -8.32 -13.95 3.92
N ARG A 58 -7.52 -13.15 3.21
CA ARG A 58 -6.07 -13.36 3.17
C ARG A 58 -5.45 -13.07 4.53
N GLU A 59 -5.77 -11.93 5.11
CA GLU A 59 -5.23 -11.52 6.39
C GLU A 59 -5.59 -12.54 7.48
N GLU A 60 -6.84 -12.98 7.54
CA GLU A 60 -7.29 -14.05 8.46
C GLU A 60 -6.50 -15.35 8.28
N ARG A 61 -6.20 -15.72 7.03
CA ARG A 61 -5.51 -16.99 6.73
C ARG A 61 -3.98 -16.92 6.90
N ARG A 62 -3.36 -15.76 6.67
CA ARG A 62 -1.89 -15.64 6.53
C ARG A 62 -1.25 -14.59 7.44
N GLY A 63 -2.00 -13.61 7.93
CA GLY A 63 -1.48 -12.52 8.76
C GLY A 63 -0.46 -11.61 8.06
N ASP A 64 -0.35 -11.68 6.72
CA ASP A 64 0.76 -11.10 5.97
C ASP A 64 0.40 -9.85 5.16
N VAL A 65 -0.81 -9.30 5.30
CA VAL A 65 -1.14 -7.99 4.71
C VAL A 65 -0.46 -6.90 5.52
N VAL A 66 0.37 -6.10 4.88
CA VAL A 66 1.17 -5.05 5.54
C VAL A 66 0.76 -3.64 5.11
N GLY A 67 -0.17 -3.54 4.17
CA GLY A 67 -0.83 -2.29 3.80
C GLY A 67 -1.16 -2.22 2.31
N PHE A 68 -1.13 -1.03 1.76
CA PHE A 68 -1.57 -0.75 0.40
C PHE A 68 -0.60 0.17 -0.32
N PHE A 69 -0.50 -0.02 -1.63
CA PHE A 69 0.23 0.85 -2.54
C PHE A 69 -0.76 1.48 -3.49
N HIS A 70 -0.71 2.79 -3.72
CA HIS A 70 -1.46 3.40 -4.82
C HIS A 70 -0.73 4.54 -5.51
N THR A 71 -1.22 4.95 -6.68
CA THR A 71 -0.62 6.04 -7.45
C THR A 71 -1.50 7.28 -7.42
N HIS A 72 -0.88 8.45 -7.33
CA HIS A 72 -1.49 9.74 -7.61
C HIS A 72 -0.96 10.28 -8.95
N PRO A 73 -1.68 10.07 -10.08
CA PRO A 73 -1.17 10.40 -11.40
C PRO A 73 -0.92 11.89 -11.63
N SER A 74 -1.63 12.75 -10.89
CA SER A 74 -1.60 14.21 -11.06
C SER A 74 -1.36 14.97 -9.75
N SER A 75 -1.04 14.27 -8.66
CA SER A 75 -0.88 14.86 -7.32
C SER A 75 0.40 14.37 -6.65
N PRO A 76 0.90 15.10 -5.62
CA PRO A 76 2.02 14.64 -4.81
C PRO A 76 1.73 13.31 -4.10
N ALA A 77 2.80 12.63 -3.69
CA ALA A 77 2.81 11.40 -2.92
C ALA A 77 2.45 11.66 -1.45
N ALA A 78 1.28 12.25 -1.20
CA ALA A 78 0.75 12.53 0.13
C ALA A 78 -0.68 11.99 0.23
N PRO A 79 -1.08 11.40 1.38
CA PRO A 79 -2.41 10.83 1.54
C PRO A 79 -3.47 11.93 1.54
N SER A 80 -4.55 11.69 0.80
CA SER A 80 -5.79 12.44 0.92
C SER A 80 -6.52 12.08 2.22
N GLN A 81 -7.56 12.85 2.58
CA GLN A 81 -8.41 12.50 3.72
C GLN A 81 -9.07 11.12 3.54
N ARG A 82 -9.45 10.76 2.30
CA ARG A 82 -10.01 9.45 2.00
C ARG A 82 -9.01 8.32 2.24
N ASP A 83 -7.74 8.52 1.89
CA ASP A 83 -6.69 7.54 2.14
C ASP A 83 -6.51 7.33 3.65
N VAL A 84 -6.49 8.42 4.43
CA VAL A 84 -6.42 8.37 5.88
C VAL A 84 -7.60 7.59 6.48
N ASP A 85 -8.83 7.90 6.08
CA ASP A 85 -10.03 7.22 6.61
C ASP A 85 -10.05 5.74 6.24
N THR A 86 -9.62 5.42 5.01
CA THR A 86 -9.51 4.04 4.51
C THR A 86 -8.45 3.27 5.30
N MET A 87 -7.26 3.85 5.50
CA MET A 87 -6.19 3.23 6.27
C MET A 87 -6.59 2.99 7.72
N ARG A 88 -7.30 3.94 8.35
CA ARG A 88 -7.82 3.78 9.73
C ARG A 88 -8.80 2.61 9.84
N ALA A 89 -9.72 2.49 8.88
CA ALA A 89 -10.66 1.38 8.85
C ALA A 89 -9.93 0.03 8.73
N TRP A 90 -8.92 -0.06 7.88
CA TRP A 90 -8.12 -1.28 7.72
C TRP A 90 -7.25 -1.61 8.93
N VAL A 91 -6.59 -0.62 9.54
CA VAL A 91 -5.82 -0.83 10.78
C VAL A 91 -6.73 -1.32 11.91
N SER A 92 -7.94 -0.75 12.02
CA SER A 92 -8.95 -1.20 12.98
C SER A 92 -9.36 -2.66 12.71
N ALA A 93 -9.67 -2.99 11.45
CA ALA A 93 -10.09 -4.34 11.05
C ALA A 93 -9.01 -5.40 11.26
N PHE A 94 -7.75 -5.06 10.99
CA PHE A 94 -6.62 -6.01 11.11
C PHE A 94 -5.98 -6.02 12.50
N GLY A 95 -6.25 -5.04 13.35
CA GLY A 95 -5.68 -4.94 14.68
C GLY A 95 -4.15 -4.81 14.71
N LYS A 96 -3.54 -4.25 13.64
CA LYS A 96 -2.09 -4.10 13.51
C LYS A 96 -1.70 -2.88 12.67
N PRO A 97 -0.48 -2.33 12.86
CA PRO A 97 0.00 -1.23 12.04
C PRO A 97 0.08 -1.59 10.55
N LEU A 98 -0.27 -0.65 9.68
CA LEU A 98 -0.21 -0.80 8.22
C LEU A 98 0.54 0.36 7.57
N LEU A 99 1.05 0.10 6.36
CA LEU A 99 1.76 1.06 5.55
C LEU A 99 0.96 1.46 4.30
N CYS A 100 0.75 2.76 4.11
CA CYS A 100 0.23 3.33 2.86
C CYS A 100 1.41 3.84 2.04
N VAL A 101 1.66 3.25 0.87
CA VAL A 101 2.71 3.68 -0.06
C VAL A 101 2.07 4.39 -1.24
N ILE A 102 2.53 5.60 -1.55
CA ILE A 102 1.96 6.44 -2.59
C ILE A 102 3.04 6.80 -3.60
N GLU A 103 2.79 6.53 -4.87
CA GLU A 103 3.61 6.99 -6.00
C GLU A 103 2.92 8.19 -6.67
N GLY A 104 3.43 9.38 -6.40
CA GLY A 104 2.93 10.66 -6.92
C GLY A 104 3.85 11.28 -7.96
N VAL A 105 3.55 12.51 -8.36
CA VAL A 105 4.36 13.27 -9.35
C VAL A 105 5.75 13.68 -8.82
N ASP A 106 5.92 13.68 -7.50
CA ASP A 106 7.15 14.03 -6.77
C ASP A 106 7.91 12.80 -6.25
N GLY A 107 7.50 11.60 -6.66
CA GLY A 107 8.19 10.35 -6.35
C GLY A 107 7.37 9.41 -5.45
N LEU A 108 8.07 8.65 -4.62
CA LEU A 108 7.50 7.61 -3.76
C LEU A 108 7.54 8.04 -2.30
N ALA A 109 6.45 7.83 -1.57
CA ALA A 109 6.39 8.07 -0.13
C ALA A 109 5.64 6.94 0.57
N GLY A 110 5.98 6.69 1.84
CA GLY A 110 5.21 5.78 2.70
C GLY A 110 4.78 6.45 3.98
N TYR A 111 3.61 6.04 4.46
CA TYR A 111 2.95 6.56 5.64
C TYR A 111 2.49 5.40 6.51
N ARG A 112 3.00 5.32 7.74
CA ARG A 112 2.62 4.32 8.73
C ARG A 112 1.38 4.76 9.49
N PHE A 113 0.42 3.86 9.60
CA PHE A 113 -0.77 4.01 10.42
C PHE A 113 -0.71 2.98 11.54
N ASP A 114 -0.62 3.45 12.78
CA ASP A 114 -0.47 2.59 13.97
C ASP A 114 -1.83 2.16 14.55
N ASP A 115 -2.85 3.00 14.42
CA ASP A 115 -4.22 2.77 14.92
C ASP A 115 -5.26 3.54 14.08
N ASP A 116 -6.54 3.43 14.48
CA ASP A 116 -7.68 4.10 13.85
C ASP A 116 -7.75 5.63 14.10
N ARG A 117 -6.81 6.18 14.86
CA ARG A 117 -6.66 7.62 15.12
C ARG A 117 -5.48 8.21 14.35
N SER A 118 -4.56 7.38 13.90
CA SER A 118 -3.34 7.79 13.19
C SER A 118 -3.68 8.65 11.97
N LYS A 119 -2.87 9.69 11.75
CA LYS A 119 -2.94 10.55 10.56
C LYS A 119 -1.95 10.13 9.47
N GLY A 120 -1.22 9.04 9.70
CA GLY A 120 -0.08 8.63 8.87
C GLY A 120 1.21 9.32 9.33
N VAL A 121 2.19 8.54 9.76
CA VAL A 121 3.55 9.00 10.05
C VAL A 121 4.39 8.72 8.82
N ARG A 122 4.94 9.77 8.19
CA ARG A 122 5.79 9.60 7.02
C ARG A 122 7.06 8.83 7.39
N LEU A 123 7.43 7.85 6.56
CA LEU A 123 8.71 7.15 6.67
C LEU A 123 9.84 8.00 6.06
N PRO A 124 11.05 8.00 6.65
CA PRO A 124 12.21 8.66 6.07
C PRO A 124 12.65 8.03 4.74
N LEU A 125 12.44 6.72 4.56
CA LEU A 125 12.85 6.01 3.35
C LEU A 125 11.78 5.03 2.92
N VAL A 126 11.42 5.10 1.64
CA VAL A 126 10.70 4.05 0.93
C VAL A 126 11.30 3.89 -0.45
N GLU A 127 11.62 2.66 -0.83
CA GLU A 127 12.21 2.36 -2.12
C GLU A 127 11.47 1.19 -2.79
N LYS A 128 11.32 1.30 -4.11
CA LYS A 128 10.66 0.31 -4.96
C LYS A 128 11.72 -0.34 -5.84
N PHE A 129 11.74 -1.66 -5.82
CA PHE A 129 12.66 -2.51 -6.56
C PHE A 129 11.93 -3.25 -7.68
N PRO A 130 12.66 -3.84 -8.65
CA PRO A 130 12.06 -4.72 -9.65
C PRO A 130 11.19 -5.82 -9.05
N ARG A 131 10.24 -6.34 -9.85
CA ARG A 131 9.30 -7.41 -9.45
C ARG A 131 8.37 -7.02 -8.29
N GLY A 132 8.06 -5.73 -8.19
CA GLY A 132 7.07 -5.20 -7.25
C GLY A 132 7.47 -5.27 -5.78
N VAL A 133 8.76 -5.41 -5.49
CA VAL A 133 9.29 -5.36 -4.11
C VAL A 133 9.34 -3.91 -3.65
N VAL A 134 8.92 -3.68 -2.40
CA VAL A 134 8.97 -2.36 -1.76
C VAL A 134 9.60 -2.53 -0.37
N ILE A 135 10.54 -1.67 -0.04
CA ILE A 135 11.16 -1.60 1.28
C ILE A 135 10.85 -0.23 1.89
N GLY A 136 10.33 -0.23 3.11
CA GLY A 136 10.16 0.98 3.91
C GLY A 136 11.02 0.90 5.17
N VAL A 137 11.65 2.00 5.55
CA VAL A 137 12.42 2.10 6.80
C VAL A 137 11.85 3.22 7.63
N GLU A 138 11.55 2.93 8.88
CA GLU A 138 11.12 3.93 9.87
C GLU A 138 12.31 4.72 10.40
N ASP A 139 12.05 5.92 10.92
CA ASP A 139 13.08 6.68 11.63
C ASP A 139 13.61 5.88 12.82
N ASP A 140 14.87 6.16 13.14
CA ASP A 140 15.45 5.84 14.44
C ASP A 140 14.76 6.72 15.49
N ALA A 141 13.54 6.37 15.88
CA ALA A 141 12.88 7.09 16.96
C ALA A 141 13.73 6.96 18.23
N ARG A 142 14.12 8.13 18.74
CA ARG A 142 14.71 8.39 20.06
C ARG A 142 13.86 7.82 21.19
#